data_AF-A0A7L2F333-F1
#
_entry.id   AF-A0A7L2F333-F1
#
_cell.length_a   1.000
_cell.length_b   1.000
_cell.length_c   1.000
_cell.angle_alpha   90.00
_cell.angle_beta   90.00
_cell.angle_gamma   90.00
#
_symmetry.space_group_name_H-M   'P 1'
#
loop_
_entity.id
_entity.type
_entity.pdbx_description
1 polymer ?
#
loop_
_entity_poly.entity_id
_entity_poly.type
_entity_poly.pdbx_seq_one_letter_code
_entity_poly.pdbx_strand_id
1 'polypeptide(L)'
;ESIPMKSLKCYSDYNSQVTCTWMEHSEAHDLIGMILYQRDNIDMENKNMSCERQTESDLHEGPDVFVHWVCRRTTDYLGIGIKDTYGFRPKNGTDVNQTELDVDLFQNVQPLPPQNLSVSPMISGDFLLTWQTADGSQGLGSALDYEVTYKRQWESWEEAASLLLSSTTQCSLRPEDLVPGSSYVARVRARPGQASGFSGQYSKWSTEVSWKTPEGGLQPRNLRCLFNGGDRLTCSWEVKKVITTSVLFGLFVRATPESQEEECSPVHEKTLPHTPYVVQSCEIPVSNSSSQSQYHVSVRAKTEEKMIEAHKNIQVLPPANVSVTATGNQEYELRWKKHNLKYNFIPQRYQVKYWENDRYEKVTYKVQEVDASMLLRNRPACTDCRQNHLIPGV
;
A
#
# COMPACT_ATOMS: atom_id res chain seq x y z
N GLU A 1 28.51 -25.70 -18.13
CA GLU A 1 29.31 -26.89 -17.77
C GLU A 1 28.99 -27.31 -16.35
N SER A 2 28.75 -28.61 -16.12
CA SER A 2 28.35 -29.17 -14.81
C SER A 2 29.52 -29.22 -13.82
N ILE A 3 29.24 -29.40 -12.52
CA ILE A 3 30.27 -29.48 -11.47
C ILE A 3 31.24 -30.66 -11.70
N PRO A 4 30.76 -31.89 -12.04
CA PRO A 4 31.66 -32.98 -12.40
C PRO A 4 32.63 -32.62 -13.53
N MET A 5 32.13 -31.93 -14.57
CA MET A 5 32.97 -31.57 -15.71
C MET A 5 33.97 -30.46 -15.40
N LYS A 6 33.54 -29.40 -14.68
CA LYS A 6 34.44 -28.31 -14.26
C LYS A 6 35.55 -28.76 -13.32
N SER A 7 35.27 -29.75 -12.48
CA SER A 7 36.22 -30.26 -11.48
C SER A 7 37.09 -31.41 -12.00
N LEU A 8 36.78 -31.95 -13.19
CA LEU A 8 37.50 -33.07 -13.75
C LEU A 8 38.94 -32.69 -14.09
N LYS A 9 39.89 -33.42 -13.50
CA LYS A 9 41.31 -33.35 -13.82
C LYS A 9 41.84 -34.76 -14.01
N CYS A 10 42.43 -35.04 -15.16
CA CYS A 10 42.98 -36.35 -15.49
C CYS A 10 44.48 -36.27 -15.75
N TYR A 11 45.21 -37.25 -15.22
CA TYR A 11 46.65 -37.37 -15.33
C TYR A 11 47.00 -38.81 -15.72
N SER A 12 47.98 -39.00 -16.60
CA SER A 12 48.52 -40.31 -16.96
C SER A 12 49.93 -40.46 -16.41
N ASP A 13 50.28 -41.67 -15.98
CA ASP A 13 51.66 -42.04 -15.64
C ASP A 13 52.53 -42.31 -16.87
N TYR A 14 51.93 -42.25 -18.07
CA TYR A 14 52.54 -42.54 -19.36
C TYR A 14 53.17 -43.94 -19.48
N ASN A 15 52.79 -44.86 -18.60
CA ASN A 15 53.20 -46.26 -18.61
C ASN A 15 52.00 -47.16 -18.93
N SER A 16 50.99 -47.13 -18.07
CA SER A 16 49.78 -47.94 -18.25
C SER A 16 48.56 -47.43 -17.50
N GLN A 17 48.67 -46.37 -16.69
CA GLN A 17 47.60 -45.91 -15.81
C GLN A 17 47.19 -44.47 -16.07
N VAL A 18 45.88 -44.23 -16.02
CA VAL A 18 45.26 -42.90 -16.01
C VAL A 18 44.48 -42.74 -14.72
N THR A 19 44.72 -41.62 -14.03
CA THR A 19 44.02 -41.22 -12.81
C THR A 19 43.27 -39.92 -13.04
N CYS A 20 41.96 -39.92 -12.79
CA CYS A 20 41.10 -38.75 -12.87
C CYS A 20 40.52 -38.41 -11.51
N THR A 21 40.44 -37.14 -11.17
CA THR A 21 39.76 -36.62 -9.98
C THR A 21 38.63 -35.71 -10.38
N TRP A 22 37.47 -35.82 -9.74
CA TRP A 22 36.32 -34.95 -9.97
C TRP A 22 35.43 -34.86 -8.72
N MET A 23 34.49 -33.92 -8.73
CA MET A 23 33.58 -33.65 -7.62
C MET A 23 32.11 -33.69 -8.07
N GLU A 24 31.24 -34.17 -7.18
CA GLU A 24 29.77 -34.13 -7.34
C GLU A 24 29.10 -33.73 -6.04
N HIS A 25 27.94 -33.07 -6.13
CA HIS A 25 27.16 -32.70 -4.96
C HIS A 25 26.60 -33.95 -4.28
N SER A 26 26.71 -34.07 -2.96
CA SER A 26 26.28 -35.24 -2.19
C SER A 26 24.81 -35.59 -2.42
N GLU A 27 23.91 -34.61 -2.31
CA GLU A 27 22.47 -34.84 -2.55
C GLU A 27 22.17 -35.26 -4.01
N ALA A 28 22.91 -34.73 -4.98
CA ALA A 28 22.74 -35.14 -6.38
C ALA A 28 23.25 -36.57 -6.61
N HIS A 29 24.32 -36.95 -5.92
CA HIS A 29 24.84 -38.32 -5.93
C HIS A 29 23.79 -39.31 -5.45
N ASP A 30 23.14 -39.00 -4.32
CA ASP A 30 22.11 -39.86 -3.73
C ASP A 30 20.91 -40.04 -4.66
N LEU A 31 20.60 -39.04 -5.49
CA LEU A 31 19.46 -39.07 -6.42
C LEU A 31 19.75 -39.79 -7.73
N ILE A 32 20.92 -39.56 -8.35
CA ILE A 32 21.18 -40.06 -9.70
C ILE A 32 22.54 -40.71 -9.89
N GLY A 33 23.58 -40.24 -9.19
CA GLY A 33 24.95 -40.75 -9.27
C GLY A 33 25.56 -40.71 -10.68
N MET A 34 26.75 -40.13 -10.81
CA MET A 34 27.41 -40.05 -12.12
C MET A 34 28.51 -41.10 -12.31
N ILE A 35 28.62 -41.63 -13.52
CA ILE A 35 29.72 -42.50 -13.96
C ILE A 35 30.61 -41.72 -14.91
N LEU A 36 31.91 -41.62 -14.58
CA LEU A 36 32.94 -41.13 -15.49
C LEU A 36 33.32 -42.22 -16.50
N TYR A 37 33.32 -41.88 -17.78
CA TYR A 37 33.84 -42.72 -18.85
C TYR A 37 34.91 -41.99 -19.66
N GLN A 38 35.79 -42.75 -20.28
CA GLN A 38 36.85 -42.27 -21.16
C GLN A 38 36.75 -42.98 -22.51
N ARG A 39 36.87 -42.20 -23.58
CA ARG A 39 36.84 -42.63 -24.98
C ARG A 39 38.09 -42.13 -25.68
N ASP A 40 38.90 -43.03 -26.19
CA ASP A 40 40.06 -42.70 -27.02
C ASP A 40 39.68 -42.64 -28.52
N ASN A 41 40.55 -42.06 -29.33
CA ASN A 41 40.35 -41.91 -30.78
C ASN A 41 40.75 -43.14 -31.60
N ILE A 42 41.15 -44.25 -30.96
CA ILE A 42 41.56 -45.49 -31.64
C ILE A 42 40.40 -46.48 -31.62
N ASP A 43 39.94 -46.84 -30.44
CA ASP A 43 38.85 -47.80 -30.21
C ASP A 43 37.48 -47.12 -30.30
N MET A 44 37.42 -45.82 -30.00
CA MET A 44 36.19 -45.00 -30.03
C MET A 44 35.04 -45.50 -29.13
N GLU A 45 35.29 -46.52 -28.29
CA GLU A 45 34.33 -47.06 -27.33
C GLU A 45 34.32 -46.28 -25.99
N ASN A 46 33.14 -46.16 -25.38
CA ASN A 46 32.99 -45.57 -24.06
C ASN A 46 33.33 -46.58 -22.98
N LYS A 47 34.52 -46.47 -22.38
CA LYS A 47 34.94 -47.36 -21.30
C LYS A 47 34.84 -46.65 -19.95
N ASN A 48 34.12 -47.26 -19.01
CA ASN A 48 33.93 -46.71 -17.67
C ASN A 48 35.25 -46.65 -16.90
N MET A 49 35.44 -45.59 -16.13
CA MET A 49 36.52 -45.48 -15.17
C MET A 49 36.09 -46.13 -13.85
N SER A 50 37.02 -46.81 -13.16
CA SER A 50 36.75 -47.37 -11.83
C SER A 50 36.98 -46.29 -10.79
N CYS A 51 35.92 -45.84 -10.11
CA CYS A 51 35.93 -44.68 -9.23
C CYS A 51 35.71 -45.07 -7.77
N GLU A 52 36.54 -44.54 -6.89
CA GLU A 52 36.42 -44.70 -5.43
C GLU A 52 36.26 -43.33 -4.77
N ARG A 53 35.44 -43.28 -3.72
CA ARG A 53 35.26 -42.06 -2.93
C ARG A 53 36.55 -41.78 -2.16
N GLN A 54 37.06 -40.57 -2.28
CA GLN A 54 38.22 -40.15 -1.50
C GLN A 54 37.81 -39.96 -0.04
N THR A 55 38.26 -40.83 0.86
CA THR A 55 38.10 -40.65 2.32
C THR A 55 39.20 -39.72 2.84
N GLU A 56 38.80 -38.72 3.63
CA GLU A 56 39.67 -37.64 4.12
C GLU A 56 41.02 -38.14 4.64
N SER A 57 42.10 -37.69 3.99
CA SER A 57 43.42 -37.67 4.62
C SER A 57 44.37 -36.58 4.10
N ASP A 58 44.06 -35.78 3.06
CA ASP A 58 45.11 -34.89 2.50
C ASP A 58 44.65 -33.58 1.82
N LEU A 59 43.47 -33.01 2.09
CA LEU A 59 43.16 -31.64 1.62
C LEU A 59 42.34 -30.82 2.62
N HIS A 60 42.89 -29.67 2.99
CA HIS A 60 42.22 -28.59 3.70
C HIS A 60 41.11 -27.95 2.83
N GLU A 61 39.98 -27.64 3.46
CA GLU A 61 38.94 -26.69 3.03
C GLU A 61 38.19 -26.99 1.71
N GLY A 62 37.36 -28.04 1.71
CA GLY A 62 36.20 -28.15 0.83
C GLY A 62 34.91 -28.25 1.66
N PRO A 63 33.80 -27.57 1.31
CA PRO A 63 32.57 -27.74 2.05
C PRO A 63 32.10 -29.20 1.98
N ASP A 64 31.60 -29.74 3.10
CA ASP A 64 31.10 -31.11 3.36
C ASP A 64 29.95 -31.59 2.43
N VAL A 65 29.70 -30.80 1.39
CA VAL A 65 28.60 -30.84 0.44
C VAL A 65 29.02 -31.54 -0.86
N PHE A 66 30.31 -31.65 -1.15
CA PHE A 66 30.82 -32.28 -2.37
C PHE A 66 31.59 -33.57 -2.11
N VAL A 67 31.16 -34.65 -2.77
CA VAL A 67 31.84 -35.93 -2.81
C VAL A 67 32.98 -35.85 -3.81
N HIS A 68 34.19 -36.15 -3.34
CA HIS A 68 35.39 -36.21 -4.16
C HIS A 68 35.63 -37.64 -4.64
N TRP A 69 35.82 -37.80 -5.94
CA TRP A 69 36.01 -39.08 -6.60
C TRP A 69 37.41 -39.17 -7.18
N VAL A 70 38.07 -40.29 -6.93
CA VAL A 70 39.33 -40.66 -7.58
C VAL A 70 39.07 -41.89 -8.44
N CYS A 71 39.25 -41.74 -9.74
CA CYS A 71 39.00 -42.79 -10.71
C CYS A 71 40.29 -43.24 -11.38
N ARG A 72 40.46 -44.55 -11.53
CA ARG A 72 41.64 -45.15 -12.16
C ARG A 72 41.23 -46.11 -13.27
N ARG A 73 42.03 -46.13 -14.33
CA ARG A 73 41.89 -47.10 -15.43
C ARG A 73 43.25 -47.43 -16.01
N THR A 74 43.44 -48.68 -16.40
CA THR A 74 44.58 -49.10 -17.20
C THR A 74 44.31 -48.86 -18.68
N THR A 75 45.30 -48.37 -19.42
CA THR A 75 45.19 -48.09 -20.85
C THR A 75 46.43 -48.58 -21.58
N ASP A 76 46.22 -49.26 -22.71
CA ASP A 76 47.30 -49.81 -23.53
C ASP A 76 47.76 -48.83 -24.62
N TYR A 77 47.02 -47.74 -24.81
CA TYR A 77 47.23 -46.77 -25.87
C TYR A 77 47.67 -45.42 -25.26
N LEU A 78 48.97 -45.13 -25.32
CA LEU A 78 49.60 -43.88 -24.89
C LEU A 78 50.57 -43.39 -25.97
N GLY A 79 50.44 -42.13 -26.39
CA GLY A 79 51.22 -41.59 -27.51
C GLY A 79 50.80 -40.19 -27.93
N ILE A 80 51.69 -39.47 -28.60
CA ILE A 80 51.54 -38.04 -28.97
C ILE A 80 50.31 -37.78 -29.89
N GLY A 81 49.82 -38.80 -30.61
CA GLY A 81 48.65 -38.72 -31.49
C GLY A 81 47.32 -39.22 -30.90
N ILE A 82 47.34 -39.72 -29.65
CA ILE A 82 46.16 -40.28 -29.00
C ILE A 82 45.42 -39.17 -28.27
N LYS A 83 44.11 -39.07 -28.50
CA LYS A 83 43.24 -38.07 -27.88
C LYS A 83 42.18 -38.76 -27.06
N ASP A 84 42.17 -38.48 -25.76
CA ASP A 84 41.18 -38.96 -24.83
C ASP A 84 40.07 -37.93 -24.61
N THR A 85 38.83 -38.39 -24.72
CA THR A 85 37.62 -37.64 -24.40
C THR A 85 37.01 -38.23 -23.14
N TYR A 86 36.72 -37.39 -22.15
CA TYR A 86 36.07 -37.79 -20.92
C TYR A 86 34.64 -37.27 -20.88
N GLY A 87 33.73 -38.06 -20.31
CA GLY A 87 32.33 -37.69 -20.17
C GLY A 87 31.69 -38.33 -18.96
N PHE A 88 30.55 -37.79 -18.56
CA PHE A 88 29.74 -38.31 -17.47
C PHE A 88 28.41 -38.83 -18.00
N ARG A 89 27.93 -39.93 -17.43
CA ARG A 89 26.57 -40.44 -17.67
C ARG A 89 25.91 -40.84 -16.35
N PRO A 90 24.57 -40.71 -16.22
CA PRO A 90 23.85 -41.22 -15.05
C PRO A 90 24.08 -42.72 -14.84
N LYS A 91 24.21 -43.15 -13.58
CA LYS A 91 24.39 -44.56 -13.21
C LYS A 91 23.17 -45.41 -13.58
N ASN A 92 21.98 -44.84 -13.49
CA ASN A 92 20.71 -45.52 -13.76
C ASN A 92 20.28 -45.43 -15.24
N GLY A 93 21.18 -45.02 -16.15
CA GLY A 93 20.87 -44.84 -17.56
C GLY A 93 20.21 -43.49 -17.88
N THR A 94 20.02 -43.21 -19.17
CA THR A 94 19.47 -41.93 -19.65
C THR A 94 17.94 -41.87 -19.63
N ASP A 95 17.27 -43.02 -19.55
CA ASP A 95 15.81 -43.14 -19.70
C ASP A 95 15.03 -42.59 -18.50
N VAL A 96 15.67 -42.51 -17.32
CA VAL A 96 15.03 -42.01 -16.08
C VAL A 96 14.95 -40.48 -16.02
N ASN A 97 15.67 -39.78 -16.92
CA ASN A 97 15.76 -38.31 -16.95
C ASN A 97 15.16 -37.70 -18.21
N GLN A 98 14.21 -38.40 -18.83
CA GLN A 98 13.53 -37.95 -20.02
C GLN A 98 12.06 -37.71 -19.72
N THR A 99 11.54 -36.60 -20.23
CA THR A 99 10.12 -36.30 -20.18
C THR A 99 9.69 -36.01 -21.60
N GLU A 100 8.77 -36.83 -22.09
CA GLU A 100 8.18 -36.70 -23.41
C GLU A 100 6.75 -36.20 -23.26
N LEU A 101 6.33 -35.33 -24.18
CA LEU A 101 4.98 -34.78 -24.19
C LEU A 101 4.53 -34.59 -25.64
N ASP A 102 3.47 -35.28 -26.02
CA ASP A 102 2.76 -35.02 -27.27
C ASP A 102 1.91 -33.75 -27.11
N VAL A 103 2.22 -32.73 -27.90
CA VAL A 103 1.55 -31.42 -27.82
C VAL A 103 0.61 -31.24 -29.00
N ASP A 104 -0.70 -31.25 -28.74
CA ASP A 104 -1.71 -30.81 -29.70
C ASP A 104 -1.72 -29.27 -29.76
N LEU A 105 -1.30 -28.71 -30.89
CA LEU A 105 -1.20 -27.27 -31.11
C LEU A 105 -2.56 -26.56 -30.98
N PHE A 106 -3.67 -27.22 -31.29
CA PHE A 106 -5.01 -26.62 -31.25
C PHE A 106 -5.65 -26.69 -29.87
N GLN A 107 -5.16 -27.55 -28.99
CA GLN A 107 -5.62 -27.68 -27.60
C GLN A 107 -4.67 -27.03 -26.57
N ASN A 108 -3.51 -26.55 -27.02
CA ASN A 108 -2.50 -25.91 -26.16
C ASN A 108 -2.15 -24.49 -26.63
N VAL A 109 -3.17 -23.71 -27.03
CA VAL A 109 -2.97 -22.35 -27.53
C VAL A 109 -2.82 -21.38 -26.36
N GLN A 110 -1.72 -20.62 -26.34
CA GLN A 110 -1.57 -19.42 -25.53
C GLN A 110 -1.45 -18.20 -26.45
N PRO A 111 -2.50 -17.36 -26.58
CA PRO A 111 -2.45 -16.17 -27.42
C PRO A 111 -1.40 -15.17 -26.92
N LEU A 112 -0.96 -14.29 -27.82
CA LEU A 112 -0.13 -13.16 -27.44
C LEU A 112 -0.95 -12.08 -26.70
N PRO A 113 -0.35 -11.33 -25.77
CA PRO A 113 -1.04 -10.27 -25.05
C PRO A 113 -1.59 -9.20 -26.01
N PRO A 114 -2.83 -8.71 -25.81
CA PRO A 114 -3.37 -7.63 -26.61
C PRO A 114 -2.49 -6.37 -26.50
N GLN A 115 -2.46 -5.58 -27.58
CA GLN A 115 -1.59 -4.41 -27.71
C GLN A 115 -2.42 -3.13 -27.85
N ASN A 116 -1.77 -1.99 -27.69
CA ASN A 116 -2.36 -0.67 -27.91
C ASN A 116 -3.65 -0.43 -27.13
N LEU A 117 -3.71 -0.91 -25.88
CA LEU A 117 -4.83 -0.63 -24.98
C LEU A 117 -4.90 0.88 -24.71
N SER A 118 -6.03 1.49 -25.04
CA SER A 118 -6.27 2.92 -24.89
C SER A 118 -7.66 3.19 -24.29
N VAL A 119 -7.82 4.36 -23.67
CA VAL A 119 -9.10 4.83 -23.12
C VAL A 119 -9.44 6.17 -23.72
N SER A 120 -10.66 6.31 -24.22
CA SER A 120 -11.19 7.57 -24.74
C SER A 120 -12.55 7.89 -24.11
N PRO A 121 -12.77 9.13 -23.63
CA PRO A 121 -14.08 9.54 -23.15
C PRO A 121 -15.03 9.73 -24.33
N MET A 122 -16.24 9.19 -24.22
CA MET A 122 -17.31 9.34 -25.22
C MET A 122 -18.19 10.56 -24.92
N ILE A 123 -18.90 11.05 -25.93
CA ILE A 123 -19.88 12.14 -25.78
C ILE A 123 -21.01 11.75 -24.82
N SER A 124 -21.34 10.44 -24.74
CA SER A 124 -22.31 9.90 -23.78
C SER A 124 -21.87 10.02 -22.31
N GLY A 125 -20.58 10.29 -22.05
CA GLY A 125 -19.98 10.25 -20.72
C GLY A 125 -19.26 8.93 -20.40
N ASP A 126 -19.48 7.89 -21.20
CA ASP A 126 -18.83 6.58 -21.03
C ASP A 126 -17.32 6.63 -21.34
N PHE A 127 -16.58 5.67 -20.80
CA PHE A 127 -15.17 5.46 -21.14
C PHE A 127 -15.03 4.29 -22.11
N LEU A 128 -14.67 4.57 -23.36
CA LEU A 128 -14.41 3.56 -24.37
C LEU A 128 -12.98 3.06 -24.27
N LEU A 129 -12.83 1.79 -23.93
CA LEU A 129 -11.58 1.04 -23.97
C LEU A 129 -11.46 0.36 -25.33
N THR A 130 -10.33 0.52 -25.99
CA THR A 130 -10.01 -0.16 -27.25
C THR A 130 -8.63 -0.79 -27.17
N TRP A 131 -8.46 -1.94 -27.83
CA TRP A 131 -7.18 -2.62 -27.96
C TRP A 131 -7.07 -3.26 -29.34
N GLN A 132 -5.91 -3.84 -29.62
CA GLN A 132 -5.62 -4.57 -30.85
C GLN A 132 -5.20 -6.00 -30.51
N THR A 133 -5.67 -6.95 -31.31
CA THR A 133 -5.12 -8.30 -31.32
C THR A 133 -3.65 -8.21 -31.72
N ALA A 134 -2.76 -8.89 -31.01
CA ALA A 134 -1.34 -8.91 -31.36
C ALA A 134 -1.12 -9.47 -32.78
N ASP A 135 -0.15 -8.91 -33.51
CA ASP A 135 0.12 -9.24 -34.92
C ASP A 135 0.31 -10.75 -35.17
N GLY A 136 0.97 -11.46 -34.24
CA GLY A 136 1.17 -12.91 -34.32
C GLY A 136 -0.07 -13.77 -33.99
N SER A 137 -1.18 -13.15 -33.57
CA SER A 137 -2.44 -13.82 -33.21
C SER A 137 -3.61 -13.39 -34.11
N GLN A 138 -3.36 -12.64 -35.19
CA GLN A 138 -4.44 -12.21 -36.09
C GLN A 138 -5.17 -13.37 -36.77
N GLY A 139 -4.50 -14.49 -37.01
CA GLY A 139 -5.14 -15.72 -37.53
C GLY A 139 -6.18 -16.33 -36.59
N LEU A 140 -6.17 -15.95 -35.30
CA LEU A 140 -7.14 -16.35 -34.28
C LEU A 140 -8.23 -15.28 -34.07
N GLY A 141 -8.28 -14.21 -34.86
CA GLY A 141 -9.04 -12.98 -34.60
C GLY A 141 -10.43 -13.15 -33.96
N SER A 142 -11.40 -13.72 -34.69
CA SER A 142 -12.77 -13.95 -34.18
C SER A 142 -12.87 -15.12 -33.20
N ALA A 143 -11.83 -15.94 -33.12
CA ALA A 143 -11.70 -17.09 -32.23
C ALA A 143 -11.19 -16.71 -30.84
N LEU A 144 -10.97 -15.43 -30.52
CA LEU A 144 -10.51 -14.97 -29.21
C LEU A 144 -11.63 -14.32 -28.39
N ASP A 145 -11.68 -14.70 -27.11
CA ASP A 145 -12.39 -13.97 -26.07
C ASP A 145 -11.38 -13.12 -25.29
N TYR A 146 -11.83 -11.98 -24.79
CA TYR A 146 -11.02 -11.02 -24.04
C TYR A 146 -11.57 -10.83 -22.64
N GLU A 147 -10.67 -10.74 -21.68
CA GLU A 147 -11.00 -10.36 -20.31
C GLU A 147 -10.38 -9.01 -20.02
N VAL A 148 -11.23 -8.02 -19.76
CA VAL A 148 -10.83 -6.68 -19.32
C VAL A 148 -11.00 -6.61 -17.82
N THR A 149 -9.93 -6.27 -17.12
CA THR A 149 -9.96 -6.04 -15.68
C THR A 149 -9.61 -4.59 -15.38
N TYR A 150 -10.35 -3.97 -14.47
CA TYR A 150 -10.13 -2.59 -14.08
C TYR A 150 -10.38 -2.37 -12.61
N LYS A 151 -9.65 -1.41 -12.05
CA LYS A 151 -9.70 -1.05 -10.63
C LYS A 151 -9.26 0.38 -10.44
N ARG A 152 -9.51 0.94 -9.27
CA ARG A 152 -8.87 2.19 -8.86
C ARG A 152 -7.39 1.95 -8.62
N GLN A 153 -6.58 2.97 -8.84
CA GLN A 153 -5.12 2.84 -8.82
C GLN A 153 -4.61 2.28 -7.48
N TRP A 154 -5.26 2.65 -6.37
CA TRP A 154 -4.89 2.22 -5.01
C TRP A 154 -5.45 0.84 -4.61
N GLU A 155 -6.42 0.28 -5.33
CA GLU A 155 -7.03 -1.02 -5.03
C GLU A 155 -6.11 -2.19 -5.40
N SER A 156 -6.35 -3.35 -4.81
CA SER A 156 -5.69 -4.59 -5.21
C SER A 156 -6.23 -5.12 -6.55
N TRP A 157 -5.45 -5.91 -7.27
CA TRP A 157 -5.95 -6.61 -8.47
C TRP A 157 -6.88 -7.79 -8.14
N GLU A 158 -6.91 -8.25 -6.89
CA GLU A 158 -7.78 -9.33 -6.42
C GLU A 158 -9.24 -8.88 -6.29
N GLU A 159 -9.46 -7.61 -5.99
CA GLU A 159 -10.78 -6.98 -5.85
C GLU A 159 -11.24 -6.28 -7.14
N ALA A 160 -10.48 -6.40 -8.23
CA ALA A 160 -10.74 -5.71 -9.49
C ALA A 160 -12.02 -6.21 -10.17
N ALA A 161 -12.76 -5.28 -10.77
CA ALA A 161 -13.88 -5.63 -11.63
C ALA A 161 -13.38 -6.27 -12.93
N SER A 162 -14.07 -7.31 -13.38
CA SER A 162 -13.69 -8.09 -14.56
C SER A 162 -14.87 -8.19 -15.53
N LEU A 163 -14.59 -8.01 -16.83
CA LEU A 163 -15.55 -8.12 -17.92
C LEU A 163 -15.02 -9.14 -18.92
N LEU A 164 -15.81 -10.18 -19.19
CA LEU A 164 -15.53 -11.15 -20.23
C LEU A 164 -16.29 -10.78 -21.50
N LEU A 165 -15.58 -10.69 -22.61
CA LEU A 165 -16.05 -10.15 -23.87
C LEU A 165 -15.70 -11.11 -25.00
N SER A 166 -16.68 -11.48 -25.82
CA SER A 166 -16.45 -12.43 -26.92
C SER A 166 -16.22 -11.74 -28.24
N SER A 167 -15.14 -12.12 -28.94
CA SER A 167 -14.83 -11.72 -30.32
C SER A 167 -14.88 -10.20 -30.58
N THR A 168 -14.54 -9.37 -29.59
CA THR A 168 -14.52 -7.90 -29.69
C THR A 168 -13.19 -7.33 -29.18
N THR A 169 -12.79 -6.19 -29.72
CA THR A 169 -11.58 -5.46 -29.33
C THR A 169 -11.86 -4.12 -28.64
N GLN A 170 -13.10 -3.94 -28.18
CA GLN A 170 -13.53 -2.74 -27.48
C GLN A 170 -14.60 -3.02 -26.43
N CYS A 171 -14.65 -2.18 -25.40
CA CYS A 171 -15.75 -2.14 -24.43
C CYS A 171 -15.95 -0.74 -23.86
N SER A 172 -17.18 -0.43 -23.44
CA SER A 172 -17.51 0.84 -22.78
C SER A 172 -17.76 0.61 -21.30
N LEU A 173 -17.09 1.39 -20.45
CA LEU A 173 -17.34 1.46 -19.00
C LEU A 173 -18.26 2.64 -18.72
N ARG A 174 -19.36 2.39 -18.02
CA ARG A 174 -20.34 3.44 -17.71
C ARG A 174 -19.89 4.27 -16.51
N PRO A 175 -20.28 5.56 -16.44
CA PRO A 175 -20.01 6.40 -15.28
C PRO A 175 -20.60 5.84 -13.98
N GLU A 176 -21.72 5.11 -14.04
CA GLU A 176 -22.37 4.55 -12.85
C GLU A 176 -21.52 3.46 -12.16
N ASP A 177 -20.70 2.75 -12.94
CA ASP A 177 -19.81 1.68 -12.44
C ASP A 177 -18.50 2.23 -11.88
N LEU A 178 -18.26 3.54 -12.04
CA LEU A 178 -17.00 4.19 -11.70
C LEU A 178 -17.21 5.25 -10.61
N VAL A 179 -16.29 5.30 -9.65
CA VAL A 179 -16.30 6.34 -8.62
C VAL A 179 -15.79 7.66 -9.22
N PRO A 180 -16.55 8.77 -9.17
CA PRO A 180 -16.09 10.06 -9.69
C PRO A 180 -14.83 10.57 -8.97
N GLY A 181 -14.01 11.37 -9.66
CA GLY A 181 -12.76 11.95 -9.14
C GLY A 181 -11.68 10.93 -8.77
N SER A 182 -11.75 9.72 -9.32
CA SER A 182 -10.81 8.63 -9.04
C SER A 182 -9.88 8.38 -10.22
N SER A 183 -8.66 7.93 -9.92
CA SER A 183 -7.74 7.42 -10.93
C SER A 183 -7.94 5.91 -11.06
N TYR A 184 -8.21 5.45 -12.28
CA TYR A 184 -8.43 4.05 -12.62
C TYR A 184 -7.29 3.52 -13.48
N VAL A 185 -7.08 2.21 -13.39
CA VAL A 185 -6.17 1.44 -14.23
C VAL A 185 -6.90 0.22 -14.78
N ALA A 186 -6.64 -0.12 -16.03
CA ALA A 186 -7.18 -1.31 -16.68
C ALA A 186 -6.09 -2.08 -17.43
N ARG A 187 -6.33 -3.37 -17.60
CA ARG A 187 -5.52 -4.29 -18.40
C ARG A 187 -6.42 -5.32 -19.06
N VAL A 188 -6.00 -5.82 -20.21
CA VAL A 188 -6.75 -6.82 -20.98
C VAL A 188 -5.88 -8.04 -21.27
N ARG A 189 -6.47 -9.23 -21.30
CA ARG A 189 -5.81 -10.45 -21.79
C ARG A 189 -6.75 -11.22 -22.70
N ALA A 190 -6.20 -12.04 -23.58
CA ALA A 190 -6.95 -12.84 -24.53
C ALA A 190 -6.91 -14.32 -24.14
N ARG A 191 -7.90 -15.08 -24.58
CA ARG A 191 -7.94 -16.55 -24.53
C ARG A 191 -8.63 -17.10 -25.77
N PRO A 192 -8.39 -18.37 -26.14
CA PRO A 192 -9.25 -19.05 -27.09
C PRO A 192 -10.70 -18.99 -26.62
N GLY A 193 -11.56 -18.57 -27.54
CA GLY A 193 -12.98 -18.41 -27.29
C GLY A 193 -13.69 -19.75 -27.19
N GLN A 194 -14.73 -19.82 -26.37
CA GLN A 194 -15.33 -21.11 -26.00
C GLN A 194 -15.94 -21.87 -27.19
N ALA A 195 -16.35 -21.15 -28.23
CA ALA A 195 -16.93 -21.72 -29.46
C ALA A 195 -15.92 -21.83 -30.63
N SER A 196 -14.64 -21.57 -30.39
CA SER A 196 -13.65 -21.41 -31.47
C SER A 196 -13.04 -22.72 -31.99
N GLY A 197 -13.25 -23.84 -31.29
CA GLY A 197 -12.58 -25.12 -31.57
C GLY A 197 -11.13 -25.19 -31.07
N PHE A 198 -10.56 -24.06 -30.64
CA PHE A 198 -9.26 -23.98 -29.98
C PHE A 198 -9.44 -23.99 -28.46
N SER A 199 -8.49 -24.60 -27.76
CA SER A 199 -8.42 -24.52 -26.30
C SER A 199 -7.01 -24.20 -25.82
N GLY A 200 -6.91 -23.76 -24.57
CA GLY A 200 -5.65 -23.40 -23.96
C GLY A 200 -5.78 -22.30 -22.91
N GLN A 201 -4.69 -21.60 -22.67
CA GLN A 201 -4.56 -20.67 -21.54
C GLN A 201 -4.77 -19.22 -21.96
N TYR A 202 -4.99 -18.38 -20.95
CA TYR A 202 -4.95 -16.94 -21.15
C TYR A 202 -3.54 -16.48 -21.57
N SER A 203 -3.51 -15.45 -22.39
CA SER A 203 -2.30 -14.67 -22.62
C SER A 203 -1.82 -14.04 -21.32
N LYS A 204 -0.57 -13.56 -21.32
CA LYS A 204 -0.17 -12.55 -20.32
C LYS A 204 -1.05 -11.30 -20.49
N TRP A 205 -1.11 -10.48 -19.44
CA TRP A 205 -1.80 -9.20 -19.48
C TRP A 205 -1.13 -8.23 -20.46
N SER A 206 -1.94 -7.37 -21.07
CA SER A 206 -1.48 -6.19 -21.80
C SER A 206 -0.73 -5.23 -20.87
N THR A 207 -0.05 -4.24 -21.46
CA THR A 207 0.35 -3.06 -20.71
C THR A 207 -0.88 -2.38 -20.10
N GLU A 208 -0.72 -1.88 -18.89
CA GLU A 208 -1.78 -1.17 -18.17
C GLU A 208 -2.04 0.20 -18.78
N VAL A 209 -3.31 0.61 -18.82
CA VAL A 209 -3.72 1.96 -19.21
C VAL A 209 -4.36 2.65 -18.00
N SER A 210 -4.08 3.94 -17.81
CA SER A 210 -4.62 4.73 -16.70
C SER A 210 -5.47 5.88 -17.21
N TRP A 211 -6.56 6.18 -16.50
CA TRP A 211 -7.41 7.35 -16.77
C TRP A 211 -7.98 7.93 -15.47
N LYS A 212 -8.57 9.11 -15.56
CA LYS A 212 -9.24 9.76 -14.42
C LYS A 212 -10.71 9.99 -14.75
N THR A 213 -11.58 9.69 -13.79
CA THR A 213 -12.99 10.03 -13.89
C THR A 213 -13.20 11.51 -13.57
N PRO A 214 -14.26 12.16 -14.10
CA PRO A 214 -14.53 13.57 -13.84
C PRO A 214 -14.74 13.81 -12.36
N GLU A 215 -14.40 15.01 -11.88
CA GLU A 215 -14.66 15.39 -10.50
C GLU A 215 -16.15 15.34 -10.19
N GLY A 216 -16.53 14.51 -9.21
CA GLY A 216 -17.87 14.54 -8.64
C GLY A 216 -18.09 15.74 -7.71
N GLY A 217 -19.31 15.87 -7.19
CA GLY A 217 -19.64 16.87 -6.18
C GLY A 217 -18.92 16.66 -4.84
N LEU A 218 -19.12 17.60 -3.89
CA LEU A 218 -18.54 17.55 -2.54
C LEU A 218 -19.19 16.51 -1.61
N GLN A 219 -20.17 15.77 -2.10
CA GLN A 219 -20.92 14.78 -1.35
C GLN A 219 -20.06 13.52 -1.09
N PRO A 220 -20.32 12.80 0.02
CA PRO A 220 -19.78 11.46 0.24
C PRO A 220 -20.06 10.55 -0.95
N ARG A 221 -19.10 9.68 -1.28
CA ARG A 221 -19.15 8.83 -2.47
C ARG A 221 -19.00 7.36 -2.08
N ASN A 222 -19.33 6.49 -3.04
CA ASN A 222 -19.12 5.05 -2.91
C ASN A 222 -19.72 4.45 -1.61
N LEU A 223 -20.93 4.88 -1.23
CA LEU A 223 -21.64 4.31 -0.09
C LEU A 223 -21.99 2.85 -0.40
N ARG A 224 -21.42 1.92 0.37
CA ARG A 224 -21.64 0.48 0.24
C ARG A 224 -21.96 -0.12 1.60
N CYS A 225 -22.99 -0.95 1.65
CA CYS A 225 -23.37 -1.68 2.85
C CYS A 225 -23.37 -3.18 2.57
N LEU A 226 -22.71 -3.95 3.42
CA LEU A 226 -22.57 -5.40 3.31
C LEU A 226 -23.13 -6.06 4.58
N PHE A 227 -24.16 -6.89 4.42
CA PHE A 227 -24.72 -7.68 5.52
C PHE A 227 -23.94 -9.00 5.65
N ASN A 228 -23.51 -9.34 6.87
CA ASN A 228 -22.75 -10.56 7.13
C ASN A 228 -23.60 -11.84 7.13
N GLY A 229 -24.92 -11.75 6.94
CA GLY A 229 -25.84 -12.89 6.99
C GLY A 229 -26.27 -13.29 8.40
N GLY A 230 -25.78 -12.62 9.44
CA GLY A 230 -26.10 -12.86 10.83
C GLY A 230 -26.77 -11.66 11.47
N ASP A 231 -25.96 -10.76 11.99
CA ASP A 231 -26.38 -9.71 12.93
C ASP A 231 -25.74 -8.35 12.65
N ARG A 232 -24.94 -8.21 11.58
CA ARG A 232 -24.17 -6.98 11.32
C ARG A 232 -24.25 -6.54 9.88
N LEU A 233 -24.68 -5.30 9.69
CA LEU A 233 -24.62 -4.57 8.43
C LEU A 233 -23.47 -3.56 8.51
N THR A 234 -22.40 -3.79 7.74
CA THR A 234 -21.24 -2.89 7.69
C THR A 234 -21.38 -1.94 6.52
N CYS A 235 -21.49 -0.65 6.80
CA CYS A 235 -21.54 0.39 5.77
C CYS A 235 -20.23 1.16 5.71
N SER A 236 -19.78 1.48 4.51
CA SER A 236 -18.57 2.27 4.25
C SER A 236 -18.82 3.31 3.16
N TRP A 237 -18.15 4.45 3.27
CA TRP A 237 -18.24 5.55 2.32
C TRP A 237 -16.91 6.32 2.25
N GLU A 238 -16.77 7.13 1.21
CA GLU A 238 -15.54 7.88 0.94
C GLU A 238 -15.77 9.38 0.96
N VAL A 239 -14.85 10.10 1.60
CA VAL A 239 -14.85 11.56 1.71
C VAL A 239 -13.46 12.12 1.42
N LYS A 240 -13.39 13.34 0.85
CA LYS A 240 -12.10 13.99 0.58
C LYS A 240 -11.43 14.36 1.90
N LYS A 241 -10.13 14.05 2.06
CA LYS A 241 -9.29 14.36 3.23
C LYS A 241 -9.39 15.82 3.67
N VAL A 242 -9.43 16.74 2.70
CA VAL A 242 -9.51 18.19 2.99
C VAL A 242 -10.87 18.63 3.52
N ILE A 243 -11.91 17.83 3.35
CA ILE A 243 -13.26 18.13 3.86
C ILE A 243 -13.40 17.64 5.30
N THR A 244 -12.78 16.51 5.66
CA THR A 244 -12.89 15.94 7.02
C THR A 244 -12.28 16.81 8.11
N THR A 245 -11.44 17.79 7.76
CA THR A 245 -10.94 18.79 8.71
C THR A 245 -11.99 19.82 9.14
N SER A 246 -13.07 19.96 8.37
CA SER A 246 -14.08 21.01 8.57
C SER A 246 -15.50 20.45 8.76
N VAL A 247 -15.78 19.27 8.20
CA VAL A 247 -17.11 18.64 8.23
C VAL A 247 -16.97 17.21 8.72
N LEU A 248 -17.68 16.88 9.79
CA LEU A 248 -17.86 15.50 10.23
C LEU A 248 -19.05 14.89 9.50
N PHE A 249 -18.93 13.64 9.07
CA PHE A 249 -20.02 12.91 8.44
C PHE A 249 -20.50 11.79 9.37
N GLY A 250 -21.82 11.70 9.52
CA GLY A 250 -22.49 10.62 10.24
C GLY A 250 -23.26 9.73 9.27
N LEU A 251 -23.36 8.45 9.63
CA LEU A 251 -24.23 7.50 8.96
C LEU A 251 -25.55 7.42 9.72
N PHE A 252 -26.65 7.62 8.99
CA PHE A 252 -28.00 7.63 9.54
C PHE A 252 -28.81 6.52 8.91
N VAL A 253 -29.47 5.75 9.76
CA VAL A 253 -30.15 4.52 9.38
C VAL A 253 -31.61 4.65 9.76
N ARG A 254 -32.46 4.23 8.85
CA ARG A 254 -33.89 4.13 9.06
C ARG A 254 -34.36 2.74 8.66
N ALA A 255 -35.05 2.08 9.57
CA ALA A 255 -35.42 0.69 9.45
C ALA A 255 -36.72 0.54 8.61
N THR A 256 -37.71 1.41 8.80
CA THR A 256 -38.91 1.57 7.96
C THR A 256 -39.19 3.05 7.70
N PRO A 257 -39.93 3.45 6.65
CA PRO A 257 -40.20 4.86 6.36
C PRO A 257 -40.75 5.67 7.56
N GLU A 258 -41.52 5.01 8.43
CA GLU A 258 -42.17 5.56 9.62
C GLU A 258 -41.30 5.50 10.89
N SER A 259 -40.21 4.72 10.88
CA SER A 259 -39.31 4.61 12.03
C SER A 259 -38.48 5.87 12.25
N GLN A 260 -38.12 6.11 13.51
CA GLN A 260 -37.16 7.16 13.85
C GLN A 260 -35.79 6.81 13.24
N GLU A 261 -35.11 7.83 12.75
CA GLU A 261 -33.79 7.69 12.17
C GLU A 261 -32.73 7.67 13.27
N GLU A 262 -31.84 6.68 13.23
CA GLU A 262 -30.80 6.46 14.23
C GLU A 262 -29.42 6.77 13.64
N GLU A 263 -28.54 7.39 14.45
CA GLU A 263 -27.14 7.64 14.08
C GLU A 263 -26.29 6.42 14.45
N CYS A 264 -25.55 5.90 13.48
CA CYS A 264 -24.60 4.81 13.71
C CYS A 264 -23.33 5.34 14.36
N SER A 265 -22.88 4.67 15.43
CA SER A 265 -21.69 5.04 16.19
C SER A 265 -21.04 3.79 16.81
N PRO A 266 -19.69 3.69 16.86
CA PRO A 266 -18.71 4.69 16.39
C PRO A 266 -18.44 4.61 14.87
N VAL A 267 -18.08 5.75 14.29
CA VAL A 267 -17.56 5.82 12.92
C VAL A 267 -16.05 5.60 12.94
N HIS A 268 -15.59 4.59 12.23
CA HIS A 268 -14.18 4.29 12.02
C HIS A 268 -13.66 4.97 10.76
N GLU A 269 -12.42 5.45 10.79
CA GLU A 269 -11.76 6.06 9.63
C GLU A 269 -10.49 5.30 9.26
N LYS A 270 -10.32 5.03 7.97
CA LYS A 270 -9.14 4.40 7.40
C LYS A 270 -8.55 5.30 6.32
N THR A 271 -7.32 5.73 6.54
CA THR A 271 -6.55 6.46 5.53
C THR A 271 -5.96 5.50 4.51
N LEU A 272 -6.24 5.75 3.24
CA LEU A 272 -5.63 5.00 2.14
C LEU A 272 -4.40 5.76 1.59
N PRO A 273 -3.30 5.07 1.28
CA PRO A 273 -2.10 5.69 0.74
C PRO A 273 -2.34 6.18 -0.70
N HIS A 274 -1.68 7.29 -1.07
CA HIS A 274 -1.69 7.86 -2.43
C HIS A 274 -3.07 8.23 -3.00
N THR A 275 -4.11 8.36 -2.16
CA THR A 275 -5.43 8.87 -2.54
C THR A 275 -5.82 10.11 -1.73
N PRO A 276 -6.51 11.10 -2.34
CA PRO A 276 -7.01 12.27 -1.64
C PRO A 276 -8.27 12.00 -0.80
N TYR A 277 -8.71 10.74 -0.71
CA TYR A 277 -9.89 10.31 0.03
C TYR A 277 -9.53 9.52 1.29
N VAL A 278 -10.41 9.54 2.29
CA VAL A 278 -10.45 8.59 3.40
C VAL A 278 -11.71 7.76 3.32
N VAL A 279 -11.62 6.52 3.77
CA VAL A 279 -12.77 5.63 3.92
C VAL A 279 -13.26 5.74 5.35
N GLN A 280 -14.54 6.02 5.52
CA GLN A 280 -15.22 5.98 6.80
C GLN A 280 -16.20 4.82 6.81
N SER A 281 -16.38 4.16 7.95
CA SER A 281 -17.26 3.00 8.07
C SER A 281 -17.93 2.92 9.43
N CYS A 282 -19.13 2.37 9.48
CA CYS A 282 -19.87 2.11 10.71
C CYS A 282 -20.60 0.77 10.63
N GLU A 283 -20.72 0.09 11.77
CA GLU A 283 -21.36 -1.21 11.89
C GLU A 283 -22.73 -1.05 12.58
N ILE A 284 -23.78 -1.53 11.91
CA ILE A 284 -25.15 -1.44 12.38
C ILE A 284 -25.58 -2.83 12.87
N PRO A 285 -26.02 -2.98 14.13
CA PRO A 285 -26.56 -4.24 14.63
C PRO A 285 -27.94 -4.51 14.00
N VAL A 286 -28.15 -5.75 13.54
CA VAL A 286 -29.38 -6.22 12.90
C VAL A 286 -29.99 -7.32 13.78
N SER A 287 -31.08 -7.00 14.49
CA SER A 287 -31.67 -7.89 15.50
C SER A 287 -32.65 -8.92 14.91
N ASN A 288 -33.29 -8.64 13.77
CA ASN A 288 -34.29 -9.53 13.18
C ASN A 288 -34.33 -9.40 11.65
N SER A 289 -33.39 -10.07 10.97
CA SER A 289 -33.30 -10.10 9.51
C SER A 289 -34.53 -10.70 8.83
N SER A 290 -35.31 -11.52 9.55
CA SER A 290 -36.50 -12.22 9.05
C SER A 290 -37.74 -11.32 8.96
N SER A 291 -37.86 -10.32 9.82
CA SER A 291 -38.97 -9.34 9.77
C SER A 291 -38.58 -8.05 9.06
N GLN A 292 -37.28 -7.77 8.92
CA GLN A 292 -36.77 -6.51 8.43
C GLN A 292 -35.60 -6.73 7.46
N SER A 293 -35.95 -6.88 6.18
CA SER A 293 -35.01 -7.15 5.10
C SER A 293 -34.50 -5.89 4.40
N GLN A 294 -35.09 -4.72 4.68
CA GLN A 294 -34.77 -3.47 4.01
C GLN A 294 -34.41 -2.38 5.02
N TYR A 295 -33.28 -1.73 4.79
CA TYR A 295 -32.81 -0.57 5.54
C TYR A 295 -32.59 0.60 4.58
N HIS A 296 -32.98 1.80 4.98
CA HIS A 296 -32.60 3.03 4.31
C HIS A 296 -31.40 3.64 5.03
N VAL A 297 -30.29 3.82 4.32
CA VAL A 297 -29.05 4.32 4.89
C VAL A 297 -28.65 5.60 4.14
N SER A 298 -28.28 6.63 4.89
CA SER A 298 -27.84 7.91 4.33
C SER A 298 -26.60 8.43 5.06
N VAL A 299 -25.70 9.07 4.32
CA VAL A 299 -24.53 9.76 4.89
C VAL A 299 -24.75 11.25 4.74
N ARG A 300 -24.64 12.00 5.83
CA ARG A 300 -24.78 13.46 5.82
C ARG A 300 -23.83 14.11 6.81
N ALA A 301 -23.60 15.42 6.61
CA ALA A 301 -22.85 16.22 7.53
C ALA A 301 -23.52 16.23 8.91
N LYS A 302 -22.72 16.05 9.95
CA LYS A 302 -23.13 16.16 11.34
C LYS A 302 -23.08 17.62 11.78
N THR A 303 -24.12 18.06 12.48
CA THR A 303 -24.13 19.37 13.12
C THR A 303 -23.35 19.27 14.43
N GLU A 304 -22.22 19.98 14.51
CA GLU A 304 -21.43 20.09 15.74
C GLU A 304 -21.81 21.37 16.46
N GLU A 305 -22.26 21.24 17.70
CA GLU A 305 -22.64 22.37 18.54
C GLU A 305 -21.78 22.40 19.80
N LYS A 306 -21.28 23.59 20.14
CA LYS A 306 -20.59 23.83 21.40
C LYS A 306 -21.39 24.81 22.22
N MET A 307 -21.91 24.34 23.36
CA MET A 307 -22.54 25.22 24.33
C MET A 307 -21.47 26.10 24.99
N ILE A 308 -21.58 27.41 24.82
CA ILE A 308 -20.73 28.40 25.47
C ILE A 308 -21.61 29.22 26.41
N GLU A 309 -21.44 29.01 27.71
CA GLU A 309 -22.10 29.82 28.72
C GLU A 309 -21.48 31.21 28.76
N ALA A 310 -22.16 32.21 28.18
CA ALA A 310 -21.65 33.57 28.05
C ALA A 310 -21.23 34.19 29.39
N HIS A 311 -21.93 33.87 30.49
CA HIS A 311 -21.62 34.39 31.83
C HIS A 311 -20.31 33.84 32.42
N LYS A 312 -19.78 32.74 31.87
CA LYS A 312 -18.47 32.15 32.23
C LYS A 312 -17.36 32.54 31.26
N ASN A 313 -17.69 33.17 30.13
CA ASN A 313 -16.75 33.47 29.04
C ASN A 313 -16.72 34.99 28.75
N ILE A 314 -16.58 35.79 29.81
CA ILE A 314 -16.62 37.25 29.73
C ILE A 314 -15.20 37.79 29.50
N GLN A 315 -14.99 38.50 28.39
CA GLN A 315 -13.78 39.30 28.18
C GLN A 315 -14.13 40.78 28.29
N VAL A 316 -13.78 41.39 29.42
CA VAL A 316 -13.96 42.84 29.62
C VAL A 316 -12.91 43.61 28.83
N LEU A 317 -13.30 44.79 28.33
CA LEU A 317 -12.37 45.71 27.68
C LEU A 317 -11.31 46.18 28.69
N PRO A 318 -10.07 46.43 28.24
CA PRO A 318 -9.01 46.93 29.12
C PRO A 318 -9.40 48.30 29.73
N PRO A 319 -9.05 48.58 31.00
CA PRO A 319 -9.37 49.87 31.62
C PRO A 319 -8.81 51.05 30.83
N ALA A 320 -9.62 52.09 30.65
CA ALA A 320 -9.23 53.28 29.89
C ALA A 320 -8.54 54.32 30.80
N ASN A 321 -7.74 55.20 30.20
CA ASN A 321 -7.15 56.38 30.85
C ASN A 321 -6.41 56.06 32.16
N VAL A 322 -5.56 55.03 32.13
CA VAL A 322 -4.65 54.75 33.24
C VAL A 322 -3.70 55.94 33.39
N SER A 323 -3.74 56.59 34.55
CA SER A 323 -2.95 57.78 34.85
C SER A 323 -2.35 57.67 36.25
N VAL A 324 -1.23 58.37 36.46
CA VAL A 324 -0.52 58.40 37.74
C VAL A 324 -0.46 59.85 38.21
N THR A 325 -0.92 60.10 39.43
CA THR A 325 -0.85 61.43 40.05
C THR A 325 -0.05 61.35 41.34
N ALA A 326 0.94 62.24 41.51
CA ALA A 326 1.68 62.36 42.76
C ALA A 326 0.82 63.10 43.80
N THR A 327 0.52 62.45 44.91
CA THR A 327 -0.07 63.08 46.08
C THR A 327 1.05 63.63 46.97
N GLY A 328 0.79 64.74 47.68
CA GLY A 328 1.81 65.61 48.32
C GLY A 328 2.73 65.01 49.39
N ASN A 329 2.71 63.68 49.58
CA ASN A 329 3.40 62.95 50.65
C ASN A 329 4.24 61.74 50.15
N GLN A 330 4.92 61.82 49.00
CA GLN A 330 5.65 60.67 48.38
C GLN A 330 4.73 59.45 48.09
N GLU A 331 3.45 59.73 47.87
CA GLU A 331 2.46 58.72 47.49
C GLU A 331 2.10 58.95 46.02
N TYR A 332 1.93 57.85 45.27
CA TYR A 332 1.46 57.89 43.90
C TYR A 332 0.07 57.26 43.86
N GLU A 333 -0.90 57.97 43.32
CA GLU A 333 -2.22 57.42 43.05
C GLU A 333 -2.31 57.00 41.59
N LEU A 334 -2.52 55.70 41.37
CA LEU A 334 -2.88 55.15 40.08
C LEU A 334 -4.39 55.26 39.91
N ARG A 335 -4.87 55.84 38.81
CA ARG A 335 -6.30 55.95 38.50
C ARG A 335 -6.57 55.36 37.13
N TRP A 336 -7.71 54.70 36.99
CA TRP A 336 -8.20 54.22 35.70
C TRP A 336 -9.71 54.41 35.60
N LYS A 337 -10.22 54.38 34.37
CA LYS A 337 -11.65 54.47 34.10
C LYS A 337 -12.19 53.06 33.85
N LYS A 338 -13.09 52.62 34.74
CA LYS A 338 -13.85 51.39 34.55
C LYS A 338 -14.82 51.51 33.37
N HIS A 339 -15.04 50.41 32.67
CA HIS A 339 -16.11 50.33 31.67
C HIS A 339 -17.45 50.06 32.34
N ASN A 340 -18.49 50.78 31.93
CA ASN A 340 -19.85 50.54 32.41
C ASN A 340 -20.39 49.28 31.72
N LEU A 341 -20.62 48.23 32.50
CA LEU A 341 -21.33 47.04 32.04
C LEU A 341 -22.84 47.32 32.04
N LYS A 342 -23.59 46.60 31.21
CA LYS A 342 -25.06 46.72 31.14
C LYS A 342 -25.73 46.44 32.49
N TYR A 343 -25.13 45.59 33.31
CA TYR A 343 -25.62 45.19 34.61
C TYR A 343 -24.65 45.65 35.70
N ASN A 344 -25.13 46.53 36.58
CA ASN A 344 -24.30 47.18 37.60
C ASN A 344 -23.91 46.26 38.77
N PHE A 345 -24.57 45.11 38.90
CA PHE A 345 -24.28 44.12 39.95
C PHE A 345 -23.08 43.22 39.62
N ILE A 346 -22.51 43.30 38.41
CA ILE A 346 -21.33 42.52 38.03
C ILE A 346 -20.09 43.21 38.60
N PRO A 347 -19.41 42.62 39.60
CA PRO A 347 -18.20 43.21 40.17
C PRO A 347 -17.06 43.16 39.16
N GLN A 348 -16.24 44.21 39.11
CA GLN A 348 -15.03 44.26 38.30
C GLN A 348 -13.81 44.32 39.22
N ARG A 349 -12.94 43.32 39.10
CA ARG A 349 -11.65 43.26 39.80
C ARG A 349 -10.55 43.70 38.86
N TYR A 350 -9.57 44.41 39.40
CA TYR A 350 -8.43 44.93 38.65
C TYR A 350 -7.14 44.34 39.18
N GLN A 351 -6.30 43.87 38.26
CA GLN A 351 -4.94 43.48 38.57
C GLN A 351 -3.99 44.57 38.06
N VAL A 352 -3.19 45.13 38.96
CA VAL A 352 -2.23 46.18 38.65
C VAL A 352 -0.82 45.63 38.77
N LYS A 353 0.02 45.91 37.77
CA LYS A 353 1.44 45.57 37.75
C LYS A 353 2.25 46.84 37.52
N TYR A 354 3.30 47.02 38.32
CA TYR A 354 4.25 48.10 38.17
C TYR A 354 5.66 47.61 38.53
N TRP A 355 6.67 48.26 37.96
CA TRP A 355 8.09 47.95 38.16
C TRP A 355 8.92 49.23 38.04
N GLU A 356 10.16 49.16 38.50
CA GLU A 356 11.17 50.22 38.35
C GLU A 356 11.85 50.06 36.97
N ASN A 357 12.14 51.17 36.29
CA ASN A 357 12.81 51.13 34.99
C ASN A 357 14.16 50.37 35.13
N ASP A 358 14.50 49.55 34.15
CA ASP A 358 15.69 48.69 34.09
C ASP A 358 15.73 47.48 35.05
N ARG A 359 14.61 47.13 35.72
CA ARG A 359 14.46 45.92 36.55
C ARG A 359 13.18 45.13 36.27
N TYR A 360 13.07 44.58 35.06
CA TYR A 360 11.91 43.78 34.61
C TYR A 360 11.61 42.54 35.47
N GLU A 361 12.59 42.03 36.23
CA GLU A 361 12.44 40.80 37.03
C GLU A 361 11.77 41.00 38.40
N LYS A 362 11.68 42.24 38.92
CA LYS A 362 11.02 42.55 40.20
C LYS A 362 9.67 43.23 39.99
N VAL A 363 8.69 42.46 39.51
CA VAL A 363 7.30 42.91 39.36
C VAL A 363 6.61 42.85 40.72
N THR A 364 6.04 43.98 41.17
CA THR A 364 5.17 43.98 42.35
C THR A 364 3.73 43.81 41.91
N TYR A 365 3.03 42.80 42.45
CA TYR A 365 1.64 42.49 42.14
C TYR A 365 0.73 43.00 43.24
N LYS A 366 -0.33 43.73 42.85
CA LYS A 366 -1.44 44.03 43.75
C LYS A 366 -2.76 43.87 43.00
N VAL A 367 -3.70 43.19 43.63
CA VAL A 367 -5.06 42.98 43.13
C VAL A 367 -5.97 43.93 43.90
N GLN A 368 -6.75 44.73 43.18
CA GLN A 368 -7.73 45.65 43.74
C GLN A 368 -9.12 45.14 43.35
N GLU A 369 -9.96 44.87 44.34
CA GLU A 369 -11.19 44.11 44.10
C GLU A 369 -12.37 44.94 43.56
N VAL A 370 -12.39 46.27 43.76
CA VAL A 370 -13.61 47.07 43.48
C VAL A 370 -13.32 48.49 42.99
N ASP A 371 -12.29 49.16 43.54
CA ASP A 371 -12.04 50.58 43.23
C ASP A 371 -11.26 50.80 41.95
N ALA A 372 -11.60 51.90 41.25
CA ALA A 372 -10.94 52.35 40.03
C ALA A 372 -9.70 53.23 40.31
N SER A 373 -9.13 53.12 41.51
CA SER A 373 -7.90 53.78 41.92
C SER A 373 -7.13 52.94 42.93
N MET A 374 -5.83 53.23 43.04
CA MET A 374 -4.92 52.52 43.93
C MET A 374 -3.80 53.44 44.42
N LEU A 375 -3.59 53.48 45.73
CA LEU A 375 -2.50 54.24 46.36
C LEU A 375 -1.23 53.40 46.51
N LEU A 376 -0.12 53.91 46.00
CA LEU A 376 1.22 53.38 46.14
C LEU A 376 2.00 54.28 47.12
N ARG A 377 2.30 53.77 48.32
CA ARG A 377 3.00 54.53 49.37
C ARG A 377 4.51 54.22 49.41
N ASN A 378 5.31 55.22 49.77
CA ASN A 378 6.76 55.14 50.04
C ASN A 378 7.59 54.59 48.86
N ARG A 379 7.50 55.19 47.66
CA ARG A 379 8.26 54.77 46.47
C ARG A 379 8.84 55.98 45.71
N PRO A 380 9.99 55.84 45.01
CA PRO A 380 10.52 56.89 44.13
C PRO A 380 9.64 57.10 42.89
N ALA A 381 9.83 58.23 42.20
CA ALA A 381 8.95 58.70 41.13
C ALA A 381 8.78 57.72 39.96
N CYS A 382 7.53 57.31 39.73
CA CYS A 382 7.15 56.42 38.63
C CYS A 382 7.00 57.25 37.33
N THR A 383 7.94 57.09 36.39
CA THR A 383 7.98 57.89 35.14
C THR A 383 7.49 57.16 33.89
N ASP A 384 7.22 55.85 33.94
CA ASP A 384 6.63 55.12 32.80
C ASP A 384 5.71 53.98 33.29
N CYS A 385 4.41 54.10 33.05
CA CYS A 385 3.42 53.04 33.29
C CYS A 385 2.87 52.60 31.94
N ARG A 386 3.43 51.52 31.38
CA ARG A 386 2.96 50.97 30.10
C ARG A 386 1.90 49.89 30.30
N GLN A 387 0.91 49.93 29.43
CA GLN A 387 -0.18 48.98 29.35
C GLN A 387 0.33 47.72 28.66
N ASN A 388 0.55 46.64 29.41
CA ASN A 388 0.80 45.33 28.83
C ASN A 388 -0.38 44.39 29.09
N HIS A 389 -0.77 43.70 28.02
CA HIS A 389 -1.82 42.69 27.97
C HIS A 389 -1.80 41.74 29.17
N LEU A 390 -2.96 41.54 29.79
CA LEU A 390 -3.16 40.50 30.78
C LEU A 390 -3.72 39.23 30.13
N ILE A 391 -3.02 38.13 30.42
CA ILE A 391 -3.33 36.73 30.12
C ILE A 391 -4.39 36.25 31.14
N PRO A 392 -5.36 35.39 30.75
CA PRO A 392 -6.41 34.94 31.66
C PRO A 392 -5.87 33.93 32.68
N GLY A 393 -6.29 34.07 33.94
CA GLY A 393 -5.99 33.13 35.03
C GLY A 393 -7.22 32.90 35.91
N VAL A 394 -7.80 31.71 35.73
CA VAL A 394 -8.83 30.93 36.49
C VAL A 394 -9.98 31.69 37.12
#